data_AF-A0A7G4RHI1-F1
#
_entry.id   AF-A0A7G4RHI1-F1
#
_cell.length_a   1.000
_cell.length_b   1.000
_cell.length_c   1.000
_cell.angle_alpha   90.00
_cell.angle_beta   90.00
_cell.angle_gamma   90.00
#
_symmetry.space_group_name_H-M   'P 1'
#
loop_
_entity.id
_entity.type
_entity.pdbx_description
1 polymer ?
#
loop_
_entity_poly.entity_id
_entity_poly.type
_entity_poly.pdbx_seq_one_letter_code
_entity_poly.pdbx_strand_id
1 'polypeptide(L)'
;MKHKKKAYKSKSAGLFTKQQEPNEIEKSTSEISIVKRKEEKKHPDRSYIYKEALDSNYSEIEAFNGLCYRMLLGEHAAKVRGVHDDSNVTIAAVSKLIPEYLSFYSYYKQNNKVGISTEDFIKFKFPQILVAAYCEEENDLNAENFGFGRNREGEIISVKIDHGESTYPVLSQQMDIPTKSQFIITAHDIINFPKLKDAGPASFVHEYPPKLLDVDELVHNEHFISQKYYTFLKRILIDDLNYIEIANATVSSEALREQLVADKIERTVLLKTTLLAIPEFRQYINQNPLVIDQIIKEFIQFNDEIRKPDDMRLRIDIQKVNSNFLDIVKICKEIDQPNLTRELSEEELIALQNLPDVLDEMELEIDNFERTLIASEVISDLPLYKEIEKPTTSTALNVPQIEETRITSSLSPTNALPDQLKVRGNIIKIPTSEREQNIFAVSAVLNNDDLMKGRDGTIPTIIQDIRAIIEGMDYSDDQKIAAAIIQIKDKINKSEERNHSKNTLQIIDAFSQPSHINFRVIRDSLSKNESMEKIMAPVKMVRLD
;
A
#
# COMPACT_ATOMS: atom_id res chain seq x y z
N MET A 1 3.31 -21.05 -62.03
CA MET A 1 3.90 -21.73 -60.87
C MET A 1 3.99 -20.73 -59.71
N LYS A 2 3.22 -20.93 -58.63
CA LYS A 2 3.21 -20.05 -57.45
C LYS A 2 4.37 -20.45 -56.52
N HIS A 3 5.32 -19.55 -56.32
CA HIS A 3 6.37 -19.73 -55.30
C HIS A 3 5.74 -19.67 -53.91
N LYS A 4 5.57 -20.84 -53.27
CA LYS A 4 5.29 -20.94 -51.83
C LYS A 4 6.51 -20.40 -51.06
N LYS A 5 6.36 -19.24 -50.43
CA LYS A 5 7.29 -18.76 -49.40
C LYS A 5 7.36 -19.83 -48.29
N LYS A 6 8.55 -20.39 -48.07
CA LYS A 6 8.82 -21.26 -46.91
C LYS A 6 8.63 -20.42 -45.63
N ALA A 7 7.93 -20.97 -44.65
CA ALA A 7 7.85 -20.38 -43.32
C ALA A 7 9.25 -20.35 -42.70
N TYR A 8 9.67 -19.16 -42.23
CA TYR A 8 10.85 -19.01 -41.39
C TYR A 8 10.59 -19.75 -40.08
N LYS A 9 11.36 -20.81 -39.81
CA LYS A 9 11.39 -21.45 -38.48
C LYS A 9 12.01 -20.45 -37.50
N SER A 10 11.24 -20.07 -36.48
CA SER A 10 11.72 -19.28 -35.34
C SER A 10 12.89 -19.98 -34.65
N LYS A 11 13.93 -19.22 -34.29
CA LYS A 11 15.08 -19.68 -33.49
C LYS A 11 14.69 -20.17 -32.07
N SER A 12 13.45 -19.97 -31.63
CA SER A 12 12.95 -20.36 -30.30
C SER A 12 12.70 -21.87 -30.12
N ALA A 13 12.70 -22.68 -31.19
CA ALA A 13 12.51 -24.13 -31.09
C ALA A 13 13.69 -24.87 -30.41
N GLY A 14 14.82 -24.20 -30.20
CA GLY A 14 16.02 -24.74 -29.55
C GLY A 14 16.08 -24.57 -28.02
N LEU A 15 15.12 -23.90 -27.39
CA LEU A 15 15.14 -23.52 -25.97
C LEU A 15 15.16 -24.73 -25.00
N PHE A 16 14.70 -25.90 -25.44
CA PHE A 16 14.60 -27.13 -24.61
C PHE A 16 15.46 -28.28 -25.14
N THR A 17 16.67 -28.00 -25.63
CA THR A 17 17.50 -29.00 -26.31
C THR A 17 18.23 -29.99 -25.39
N LYS A 18 18.12 -29.87 -24.06
CA LYS A 18 18.65 -30.86 -23.11
C LYS A 18 17.63 -31.13 -21.99
N GLN A 19 17.23 -32.39 -21.85
CA GLN A 19 16.37 -32.88 -20.78
C GLN A 19 17.06 -32.65 -19.43
N GLN A 20 16.36 -32.03 -18.47
CA GLN A 20 16.76 -32.06 -17.06
C GLN A 20 16.57 -33.48 -16.51
N GLU A 21 17.53 -33.96 -15.72
CA GLU A 21 17.48 -35.25 -15.03
C GLU A 21 16.31 -35.26 -14.00
N PRO A 22 15.47 -36.31 -13.91
CA PRO A 22 14.16 -36.19 -13.26
C PRO A 22 14.13 -36.30 -11.73
N ASN A 23 15.27 -36.46 -11.04
CA ASN A 23 15.27 -37.09 -9.71
C ASN A 23 16.00 -36.34 -8.57
N GLU A 24 16.37 -35.08 -8.72
CA GLU A 24 16.93 -34.34 -7.58
C GLU A 24 15.82 -33.78 -6.69
N ILE A 25 15.77 -34.29 -5.46
CA ILE A 25 15.07 -33.66 -4.33
C ILE A 25 15.86 -32.39 -4.03
N GLU A 26 15.49 -31.28 -4.68
CA GLU A 26 16.07 -29.97 -4.37
C GLU A 26 15.54 -29.52 -3.01
N LYS A 27 16.46 -29.27 -2.07
CA LYS A 27 16.14 -28.49 -0.87
C LYS A 27 15.64 -27.12 -1.32
N SER A 28 14.57 -26.65 -0.69
CA SER A 28 14.11 -25.27 -0.82
C SER A 28 15.27 -24.31 -0.58
N THR A 29 15.30 -23.18 -1.29
CA THR A 29 16.19 -22.05 -1.00
C THR A 29 15.81 -21.36 0.32
N SER A 30 14.57 -21.56 0.80
CA SER A 30 14.14 -21.17 2.15
C SER A 30 14.35 -22.33 3.16
N GLU A 31 14.94 -22.05 4.32
CA GLU A 31 15.18 -23.04 5.39
C GLU A 31 13.88 -23.62 6.02
N ILE A 32 12.71 -23.18 5.54
CA ILE A 32 11.42 -23.28 6.24
C ILE A 32 10.45 -24.30 5.59
N SER A 33 10.80 -24.86 4.42
CA SER A 33 9.90 -25.81 3.72
C SER A 33 10.58 -27.05 3.14
N ILE A 34 9.83 -28.16 3.13
CA ILE A 34 10.20 -29.41 2.46
C ILE A 34 9.44 -29.49 1.13
N VAL A 35 10.17 -29.51 0.02
CA VAL A 35 9.61 -29.57 -1.33
C VAL A 35 9.56 -31.02 -1.84
N LYS A 36 8.38 -31.47 -2.26
CA LYS A 36 8.12 -32.79 -2.84
C LYS A 36 7.50 -32.63 -4.24
N ARG A 37 8.15 -33.16 -5.27
CA ARG A 37 7.63 -33.17 -6.64
C ARG A 37 6.85 -34.46 -6.91
N LYS A 38 5.65 -34.35 -7.46
CA LYS A 38 4.88 -35.50 -7.97
C LYS A 38 4.52 -35.30 -9.44
N GLU A 39 5.00 -36.20 -10.28
CA GLU A 39 4.65 -36.25 -11.70
C GLU A 39 3.69 -37.40 -11.99
N GLU A 40 2.54 -37.09 -12.58
CA GLU A 40 1.58 -38.11 -13.03
C GLU A 40 1.74 -38.36 -14.53
N LYS A 41 2.54 -39.38 -14.91
CA LYS A 41 2.83 -39.71 -16.32
C LYS A 41 1.61 -39.91 -17.20
N LYS A 42 0.50 -40.41 -16.64
CA LYS A 42 -0.76 -40.64 -17.39
C LYS A 42 -1.64 -39.40 -17.49
N HIS A 43 -1.49 -38.45 -16.57
CA HIS A 43 -2.24 -37.20 -16.50
C HIS A 43 -1.29 -36.07 -16.10
N PRO A 44 -0.45 -35.58 -17.03
CA PRO A 44 0.57 -34.59 -16.72
C PRO A 44 -0.02 -33.30 -16.11
N ASP A 45 -1.27 -32.99 -16.44
CA ASP A 45 -2.08 -31.89 -15.91
C ASP A 45 -2.37 -31.98 -14.41
N ARG A 46 -2.17 -33.17 -13.81
CA ARG A 46 -2.31 -33.45 -12.37
C ARG A 46 -0.97 -33.45 -11.63
N SER A 47 0.13 -33.12 -12.29
CA SER A 47 1.43 -33.02 -11.65
C SER A 47 1.52 -31.77 -10.77
N TYR A 48 2.15 -31.89 -9.61
CA TYR A 48 2.24 -30.81 -8.63
C TYR A 48 3.55 -30.82 -7.85
N ILE A 49 3.85 -29.66 -7.27
CA ILE A 49 4.88 -29.44 -6.26
C ILE A 49 4.15 -29.25 -4.93
N TYR A 50 4.50 -30.05 -3.94
CA TYR A 50 3.98 -29.96 -2.58
C TYR A 50 5.06 -29.37 -1.68
N LYS A 51 4.73 -28.27 -0.99
CA LYS A 51 5.62 -27.56 -0.07
C LYS A 51 5.05 -27.68 1.33
N GLU A 52 5.66 -28.54 2.13
CA GLU A 52 5.33 -28.68 3.55
C GLU A 52 6.04 -27.56 4.30
N ALA A 53 5.28 -26.58 4.81
CA ALA A 53 5.85 -25.52 5.63
C ALA A 53 5.85 -25.93 7.10
N LEU A 54 6.88 -25.50 7.84
CA LEU A 54 6.94 -25.71 9.29
C LEU A 54 5.88 -24.88 10.06
N ASP A 55 5.34 -23.83 9.42
CA ASP A 55 4.29 -22.96 9.94
C ASP A 55 3.11 -22.89 8.94
N SER A 56 1.89 -23.09 9.44
CA SER A 56 0.66 -22.98 8.66
C SER A 56 0.50 -21.61 8.00
N ASN A 57 0.89 -20.53 8.70
CA ASN A 57 0.78 -19.16 8.21
C ASN A 57 1.58 -18.96 6.91
N TYR A 58 2.77 -19.56 6.80
CA TYR A 58 3.59 -19.45 5.61
C TYR A 58 2.91 -20.08 4.38
N SER A 59 2.30 -21.25 4.55
CA SER A 59 1.55 -21.91 3.47
C SER A 59 0.29 -21.13 3.06
N GLU A 60 -0.39 -20.51 4.03
CA GLU A 60 -1.55 -19.66 3.78
C GLU A 60 -1.17 -18.38 3.04
N ILE A 61 -0.07 -17.73 3.43
CA ILE A 61 0.49 -16.55 2.75
C ILE A 61 0.92 -16.91 1.31
N GLU A 62 1.59 -18.05 1.10
CA GLU A 62 1.97 -18.49 -0.26
C GLU A 62 0.73 -18.74 -1.13
N ALA A 63 -0.35 -19.30 -0.58
CA ALA A 63 -1.60 -19.50 -1.28
C ALA A 63 -2.32 -18.17 -1.61
N PHE A 64 -2.35 -17.24 -0.65
CA PHE A 64 -2.85 -15.87 -0.82
C PHE A 64 -2.12 -15.16 -1.96
N ASN A 65 -0.79 -15.09 -1.87
CA ASN A 65 0.06 -14.46 -2.88
C ASN A 65 -0.07 -15.14 -4.24
N GLY A 66 -0.18 -16.46 -4.28
CA GLY A 66 -0.40 -17.21 -5.50
C GLY A 66 -1.67 -16.77 -6.24
N LEU A 67 -2.78 -16.51 -5.53
CA LEU A 67 -3.99 -15.95 -6.14
C LEU A 67 -3.79 -14.50 -6.59
N CYS A 68 -3.11 -13.66 -5.82
CA CYS A 68 -2.77 -12.28 -6.20
C CYS A 68 -1.93 -12.24 -7.49
N TYR A 69 -0.90 -13.08 -7.61
CA TYR A 69 -0.13 -13.20 -8.85
C TYR A 69 -0.96 -13.73 -10.02
N ARG A 70 -1.82 -14.74 -9.80
CA ARG A 70 -2.69 -15.28 -10.86
C ARG A 70 -3.64 -14.22 -11.39
N MET A 71 -4.12 -13.31 -10.54
CA MET A 71 -4.95 -12.18 -10.91
C MET A 71 -4.21 -11.21 -11.87
N LEU A 72 -2.94 -10.92 -11.59
CA LEU A 72 -2.12 -10.01 -12.40
C LEU A 72 -1.55 -10.65 -13.67
N LEU A 73 -1.06 -11.87 -13.56
CA LEU A 73 -0.23 -12.53 -14.57
C LEU A 73 -0.98 -13.60 -15.37
N GLY A 74 -2.19 -14.00 -14.96
CA GLY A 74 -2.93 -15.07 -15.60
C GLY A 74 -2.06 -16.33 -15.69
N GLU A 75 -1.95 -16.94 -16.88
CA GLU A 75 -1.12 -18.13 -17.11
C GLU A 75 0.39 -17.98 -16.84
N HIS A 76 0.90 -16.75 -16.74
CA HIS A 76 2.29 -16.45 -16.43
C HIS A 76 2.66 -16.57 -14.94
N ALA A 77 1.75 -17.02 -14.08
CA ALA A 77 2.03 -17.38 -12.69
C ALA A 77 1.60 -18.81 -12.38
N ALA A 78 2.38 -19.55 -11.58
CA ALA A 78 1.96 -20.87 -11.11
C ALA A 78 0.67 -20.78 -10.28
N LYS A 79 -0.17 -21.82 -10.34
CA LYS A 79 -1.38 -21.92 -9.52
C LYS A 79 -1.01 -22.54 -8.17
N VAL A 80 -1.20 -21.80 -7.10
CA VAL A 80 -0.93 -22.26 -5.73
C VAL A 80 -2.24 -22.37 -4.95
N ARG A 81 -2.33 -23.34 -4.03
CA ARG A 81 -3.44 -23.52 -3.09
C ARG A 81 -2.94 -24.07 -1.75
N GLY A 82 -3.62 -23.74 -0.67
CA GLY A 82 -3.43 -24.41 0.62
C GLY A 82 -3.87 -25.87 0.57
N VAL A 83 -3.21 -26.71 1.35
CA VAL A 83 -3.59 -28.08 1.63
C VAL A 83 -3.98 -28.15 3.11
N HIS A 84 -5.16 -28.68 3.37
CA HIS A 84 -5.73 -28.75 4.72
C HIS A 84 -5.81 -30.19 5.21
N ASP A 85 -5.68 -30.38 6.51
CA ASP A 85 -5.97 -31.64 7.18
C ASP A 85 -7.48 -31.82 7.45
N ASP A 86 -7.85 -32.92 8.12
CA ASP A 86 -9.24 -33.23 8.47
C ASP A 86 -9.85 -32.25 9.48
N SER A 87 -9.01 -31.45 10.17
CA SER A 87 -9.43 -30.39 11.09
C SER A 87 -9.51 -29.02 10.39
N ASN A 88 -9.35 -28.99 9.06
CA ASN A 88 -9.33 -27.79 8.23
C ASN A 88 -8.15 -26.85 8.54
N VAL A 89 -7.07 -27.36 9.13
CA VAL A 89 -5.84 -26.61 9.38
C VAL A 89 -4.94 -26.72 8.16
N THR A 90 -4.37 -25.60 7.71
CA THR A 90 -3.41 -25.58 6.59
C THR A 90 -2.09 -26.22 7.01
N ILE A 91 -1.67 -27.28 6.30
CA ILE A 91 -0.45 -28.05 6.58
C ILE A 91 0.62 -27.93 5.50
N ALA A 92 0.27 -27.39 4.32
CA ALA A 92 1.17 -27.22 3.20
C ALA A 92 0.58 -26.30 2.13
N ALA A 93 1.42 -25.88 1.19
CA ALA A 93 1.01 -25.30 -0.08
C ALA A 93 1.25 -26.31 -1.23
N VAL A 94 0.35 -26.34 -2.20
CA VAL A 94 0.52 -27.10 -3.44
C VAL A 94 0.52 -26.16 -4.64
N SER A 95 1.56 -26.26 -5.45
CA SER A 95 1.70 -25.51 -6.70
C SER A 95 1.55 -26.45 -7.90
N LYS A 96 0.80 -26.02 -8.92
CA LYS A 96 0.71 -26.77 -10.17
C LYS A 96 2.08 -26.84 -10.83
N LEU A 97 2.54 -28.05 -11.16
CA LEU A 97 3.80 -28.22 -11.87
C LEU A 97 3.71 -27.59 -13.26
N ILE A 98 4.67 -26.73 -13.59
CA ILE A 98 4.80 -26.10 -14.90
C ILE A 98 5.56 -27.06 -15.82
N PRO A 99 4.94 -27.56 -16.90
CA PRO A 99 5.60 -28.49 -17.82
C PRO A 99 6.81 -27.84 -18.48
N GLU A 100 7.93 -28.58 -18.52
CA GLU A 100 9.19 -28.12 -19.12
C GLU A 100 9.66 -26.77 -18.54
N TYR A 101 9.44 -26.54 -17.24
CA TYR A 101 9.94 -25.34 -16.60
C TYR A 101 11.47 -25.24 -16.70
N LEU A 102 11.96 -24.11 -17.18
CA LEU A 102 13.37 -23.78 -17.26
C LEU A 102 13.57 -22.41 -16.63
N SER A 103 14.16 -22.38 -15.43
CA SER A 103 14.44 -21.12 -14.75
C SER A 103 15.39 -20.24 -15.56
N PHE A 104 15.31 -18.92 -15.35
CA PHE A 104 16.15 -17.95 -16.05
C PHE A 104 17.65 -18.23 -15.81
N TYR A 105 17.99 -18.62 -14.58
CA TYR A 105 19.34 -19.05 -14.19
C TYR A 105 19.78 -20.34 -14.86
N SER A 106 18.89 -21.35 -14.93
CA SER A 106 19.17 -22.60 -15.63
C SER A 106 19.41 -22.38 -17.12
N TYR A 107 18.60 -21.52 -17.75
CA TYR A 107 18.81 -21.11 -19.14
C TYR A 107 20.18 -20.47 -19.34
N TYR A 108 20.54 -19.50 -18.49
CA TYR A 108 21.86 -18.84 -18.51
C TYR A 108 23.01 -19.83 -18.39
N LYS A 109 22.93 -20.78 -17.45
CA LYS A 109 23.93 -21.84 -17.27
C LYS A 109 24.05 -22.73 -18.51
N GLN A 110 22.92 -23.17 -19.07
CA GLN A 110 22.89 -24.05 -20.24
C GLN A 110 23.37 -23.36 -21.53
N ASN A 111 23.26 -22.03 -21.60
CA ASN A 111 23.59 -21.22 -22.76
C ASN A 111 24.94 -20.50 -22.63
N ASN A 112 25.96 -21.18 -22.09
CA ASN A 112 27.32 -20.65 -21.95
C ASN A 112 27.42 -19.33 -21.16
N LYS A 113 26.59 -19.15 -20.13
CA LYS A 113 26.53 -17.91 -19.33
C LYS A 113 26.17 -16.69 -20.18
N VAL A 114 25.23 -16.87 -21.11
CA VAL A 114 24.61 -15.82 -21.91
C VAL A 114 23.10 -15.90 -21.72
N GLY A 115 22.50 -14.82 -21.24
CA GLY A 115 21.07 -14.66 -21.07
C GLY A 115 20.33 -14.52 -22.40
N ILE A 116 19.05 -14.16 -22.34
CA ILE A 116 18.28 -13.82 -23.53
C ILE A 116 18.52 -12.36 -23.92
N SER A 117 18.25 -12.01 -25.19
CA SER A 117 18.28 -10.61 -25.61
C SER A 117 17.14 -9.83 -24.99
N THR A 118 17.30 -8.50 -24.92
CA THR A 118 16.27 -7.56 -24.46
C THR A 118 14.95 -7.72 -25.22
N GLU A 119 15.02 -7.93 -26.55
CA GLU A 119 13.81 -8.13 -27.37
C GLU A 119 13.08 -9.42 -27.03
N ASP A 120 13.81 -10.54 -26.85
CA ASP A 120 13.17 -11.80 -26.46
C ASP A 120 12.62 -11.70 -25.03
N PHE A 121 13.30 -10.99 -24.12
CA PHE A 121 12.81 -10.74 -22.75
C PHE A 121 11.46 -10.03 -22.75
N ILE A 122 11.34 -8.97 -23.54
CA ILE A 122 10.10 -8.21 -23.71
C ILE A 122 9.04 -9.04 -24.45
N LYS A 123 9.42 -9.77 -25.50
CA LYS A 123 8.51 -10.61 -26.28
C LYS A 123 7.85 -11.72 -25.45
N PHE A 124 8.59 -12.32 -24.52
CA PHE A 124 8.06 -13.32 -23.61
C PHE A 124 7.31 -12.73 -22.41
N LYS A 125 7.11 -11.41 -22.36
CA LYS A 125 6.37 -10.70 -21.29
C LYS A 125 7.00 -10.80 -19.90
N PHE A 126 8.30 -11.05 -19.79
CA PHE A 126 8.99 -10.96 -18.50
C PHE A 126 8.84 -9.58 -17.81
N PRO A 127 8.74 -8.43 -18.51
CA PRO A 127 8.47 -7.14 -17.85
C PRO A 127 7.23 -7.16 -16.94
N GLN A 128 6.19 -7.91 -17.33
CA GLN A 128 4.99 -8.05 -16.52
C GLN A 128 5.25 -8.79 -15.21
N ILE A 129 6.10 -9.83 -15.24
CA ILE A 129 6.54 -10.55 -14.03
C ILE A 129 7.31 -9.61 -13.10
N LEU A 130 8.22 -8.80 -13.64
CA LEU A 130 8.99 -7.86 -12.82
C LEU A 130 8.08 -6.84 -12.11
N VAL A 131 7.13 -6.26 -12.83
CA VAL A 131 6.17 -5.30 -12.25
C VAL A 131 5.26 -5.98 -11.24
N ALA A 132 4.76 -7.19 -11.54
CA ALA A 132 3.97 -7.94 -10.57
C ALA A 132 4.75 -8.24 -9.29
N ALA A 133 6.01 -8.65 -9.39
CA ALA A 133 6.87 -8.88 -8.25
C ALA A 133 7.12 -7.63 -7.40
N TYR A 134 7.31 -6.47 -8.04
CA TYR A 134 7.42 -5.19 -7.33
C TYR A 134 6.10 -4.77 -6.65
N CYS A 135 4.97 -4.96 -7.33
CA CYS A 135 3.64 -4.66 -6.79
C CYS A 135 3.26 -5.57 -5.62
N GLU A 136 3.62 -6.85 -5.70
CA GLU A 136 3.32 -7.88 -4.70
C GLU A 136 4.42 -8.06 -3.66
N GLU A 137 5.44 -7.20 -3.65
CA GLU A 137 6.50 -7.13 -2.62
C GLU A 137 7.31 -8.41 -2.48
N GLU A 138 7.72 -8.96 -3.62
CA GLU A 138 8.56 -10.16 -3.73
C GLU A 138 10.00 -9.87 -3.33
N ASN A 139 10.36 -10.30 -2.12
CA ASN A 139 11.68 -10.08 -1.56
C ASN A 139 12.76 -10.92 -2.22
N ASP A 140 12.40 -12.06 -2.81
CA ASP A 140 13.35 -12.99 -3.41
C ASP A 140 13.08 -13.24 -4.91
N LEU A 141 12.99 -12.18 -5.73
CA LEU A 141 12.89 -12.33 -7.19
C LEU A 141 14.27 -12.66 -7.82
N ASN A 142 14.82 -13.81 -7.45
CA ASN A 142 16.03 -14.34 -8.05
C ASN A 142 15.73 -15.07 -9.39
N ALA A 143 16.79 -15.39 -10.14
CA ALA A 143 16.68 -15.97 -11.48
C ALA A 143 16.24 -17.45 -11.47
N GLU A 144 16.05 -18.06 -10.30
CA GLU A 144 15.46 -19.39 -10.14
C GLU A 144 13.94 -19.34 -10.01
N ASN A 145 13.38 -18.21 -9.51
CA ASN A 145 11.96 -18.05 -9.23
C ASN A 145 11.13 -17.60 -10.44
N PHE A 146 11.75 -17.30 -11.57
CA PHE A 146 11.04 -17.07 -12.83
C PHE A 146 11.83 -17.60 -14.03
N GLY A 147 11.13 -17.89 -15.12
CA GLY A 147 11.76 -18.51 -16.27
C GLY A 147 10.77 -18.83 -17.38
N PHE A 148 11.07 -19.86 -18.14
CA PHE A 148 10.25 -20.32 -19.26
C PHE A 148 9.40 -21.52 -18.83
N GLY A 149 8.19 -21.60 -19.35
CA GLY A 149 7.34 -22.77 -19.26
C GLY A 149 6.50 -22.93 -20.53
N ARG A 150 5.56 -23.87 -20.50
CA ARG A 150 4.56 -24.03 -21.56
C ARG A 150 3.14 -23.80 -21.08
N ASN A 151 2.34 -23.10 -21.88
CA ASN A 151 0.89 -23.03 -21.70
C ASN A 151 0.19 -24.32 -22.17
N ARG A 152 -1.14 -24.35 -22.10
CA ARG A 152 -1.94 -25.54 -22.45
C ARG A 152 -1.86 -25.87 -23.94
N GLU A 153 -1.63 -24.86 -24.76
CA GLU A 153 -1.47 -24.93 -26.21
C GLU A 153 -0.04 -25.35 -26.61
N GLY A 154 0.87 -25.48 -25.63
CA GLY A 154 2.26 -25.87 -25.83
C GLY A 154 3.18 -24.73 -26.26
N GLU A 155 2.71 -23.48 -26.20
CA GLU A 155 3.49 -22.29 -26.51
C GLU A 155 4.43 -21.94 -25.35
N ILE A 156 5.59 -21.37 -25.69
CA ILE A 156 6.57 -20.93 -24.68
C ILE A 156 6.09 -19.62 -24.08
N ILE A 157 5.96 -19.60 -22.76
CA ILE A 157 5.57 -18.42 -21.98
C ILE A 157 6.60 -18.16 -20.87
N SER A 158 6.70 -16.91 -20.43
CA SER A 158 7.35 -16.62 -19.15
C SER A 158 6.47 -17.07 -17.99
N VAL A 159 7.07 -17.56 -16.91
CA VAL A 159 6.33 -18.01 -15.71
C VAL A 159 7.07 -17.59 -14.44
N LYS A 160 6.35 -17.00 -13.49
CA LYS A 160 6.75 -16.80 -12.09
C LYS A 160 6.26 -17.98 -11.25
N ILE A 161 7.18 -18.54 -10.46
CA ILE A 161 6.92 -19.56 -9.45
C ILE A 161 7.35 -19.02 -8.08
N ASP A 162 7.11 -19.80 -7.04
CA ASP A 162 7.50 -19.51 -5.66
C ASP A 162 7.00 -18.16 -5.13
N HIS A 163 5.85 -18.15 -4.47
CA HIS A 163 5.17 -16.91 -4.05
C HIS A 163 5.28 -16.67 -2.53
N GLY A 164 6.13 -17.44 -1.84
CA GLY A 164 6.20 -17.44 -0.38
C GLY A 164 6.85 -16.18 0.20
N GLU A 165 7.76 -15.55 -0.54
CA GLU A 165 8.52 -14.35 -0.12
C GLU A 165 7.87 -13.04 -0.62
N SER A 166 6.59 -13.08 -1.00
CA SER A 166 5.78 -11.92 -1.38
C SER A 166 4.93 -11.40 -0.21
N THR A 167 4.44 -10.16 -0.30
CA THR A 167 3.87 -9.42 0.85
C THR A 167 4.83 -9.44 2.03
N TYR A 168 6.11 -9.25 1.69
CA TYR A 168 7.19 -9.39 2.64
C TYR A 168 7.07 -8.49 3.88
N PRO A 169 6.54 -7.25 3.81
CA PRO A 169 6.31 -6.44 5.00
C PRO A 169 5.42 -7.09 6.07
N VAL A 170 4.44 -7.92 5.68
CA VAL A 170 3.62 -8.69 6.64
C VAL A 170 4.33 -9.98 7.03
N LEU A 171 4.91 -10.71 6.06
CA LEU A 171 5.61 -11.97 6.32
C LEU A 171 6.74 -11.81 7.35
N SER A 172 7.58 -10.82 7.15
CA SER A 172 8.67 -10.44 8.05
C SER A 172 8.22 -10.09 9.47
N GLN A 173 7.06 -9.44 9.65
CA GLN A 173 6.50 -9.16 10.97
C GLN A 173 6.11 -10.46 11.68
N GLN A 174 5.57 -11.44 10.94
CA GLN A 174 5.33 -12.79 11.48
C GLN A 174 6.63 -13.48 11.92
N MET A 175 7.75 -13.12 11.27
CA MET A 175 9.08 -13.70 11.52
C MET A 175 9.95 -12.86 12.48
N ASP A 176 9.45 -11.73 12.99
CA ASP A 176 10.20 -10.76 13.80
C ASP A 176 11.47 -10.22 13.10
N ILE A 177 11.38 -10.01 11.77
CA ILE A 177 12.46 -9.50 10.92
C ILE A 177 12.20 -8.01 10.59
N PRO A 178 13.17 -7.10 10.79
CA PRO A 178 13.02 -5.70 10.40
C PRO A 178 12.90 -5.52 8.88
N THR A 179 11.98 -4.66 8.42
CA THR A 179 11.67 -4.47 6.98
C THR A 179 11.89 -3.09 6.40
N LYS A 180 12.49 -2.19 7.19
CA LYS A 180 12.64 -0.80 6.74
C LYS A 180 13.23 -0.74 5.33
N SER A 181 12.57 0.01 4.46
CA SER A 181 12.95 0.31 3.07
C SER A 181 12.89 -0.81 2.01
N GLN A 182 12.38 -2.01 2.31
CA GLN A 182 12.42 -3.09 1.31
C GLN A 182 11.53 -2.85 0.07
N PHE A 183 10.40 -2.17 0.22
CA PHE A 183 9.43 -1.98 -0.89
C PHE A 183 8.74 -0.61 -0.92
N ILE A 184 9.48 0.45 -0.60
CA ILE A 184 8.95 1.82 -0.72
C ILE A 184 8.53 2.07 -2.17
N ILE A 185 7.35 2.63 -2.38
CA ILE A 185 6.89 3.04 -3.71
C ILE A 185 7.27 4.50 -3.94
N THR A 186 8.12 4.73 -4.93
CA THR A 186 8.50 6.09 -5.34
C THR A 186 8.34 6.29 -6.84
N ALA A 187 8.16 7.56 -7.23
CA ALA A 187 8.17 7.92 -8.65
C ALA A 187 9.55 7.64 -9.29
N HIS A 188 10.63 7.78 -8.51
CA HIS A 188 12.00 7.53 -8.99
C HIS A 188 12.18 6.08 -9.43
N ASP A 189 11.77 5.11 -8.62
CA ASP A 189 11.87 3.69 -8.96
C ASP A 189 10.93 3.31 -10.12
N ILE A 190 9.70 3.84 -10.16
CA ILE A 190 8.75 3.54 -11.24
C ILE A 190 9.25 4.10 -12.59
N ILE A 191 9.82 5.30 -12.60
CA ILE A 191 10.38 5.93 -13.81
C ILE A 191 11.56 5.11 -14.32
N ASN A 192 12.51 4.75 -13.43
CA ASN A 192 13.75 4.05 -13.78
C ASN A 192 13.66 2.52 -13.77
N PHE A 193 12.46 1.98 -13.53
CA PHE A 193 12.21 0.55 -13.45
C PHE A 193 12.76 -0.20 -14.68
N PRO A 194 13.43 -1.37 -14.50
CA PRO A 194 13.49 -2.18 -13.28
C PRO A 194 14.67 -1.86 -12.36
N LYS A 195 15.37 -0.74 -12.56
CA LYS A 195 16.43 -0.28 -11.66
C LYS A 195 15.79 0.33 -10.41
N LEU A 196 15.79 -0.44 -9.34
CA LEU A 196 15.32 0.03 -8.04
C LEU A 196 16.48 0.72 -7.31
N LYS A 197 16.19 1.85 -6.68
CA LYS A 197 17.13 2.59 -5.85
C LYS A 197 16.54 2.87 -4.47
N ASP A 198 15.24 3.13 -4.41
CA ASP A 198 14.54 3.45 -3.16
C ASP A 198 13.96 2.19 -2.50
N ALA A 199 13.47 1.23 -3.28
CA ALA A 199 13.11 -0.11 -2.82
C ALA A 199 14.34 -1.03 -2.82
N GLY A 200 14.51 -1.78 -1.73
CA GLY A 200 15.62 -2.73 -1.55
C GLY A 200 15.16 -4.16 -1.21
N PRO A 201 14.55 -4.89 -2.15
CA PRO A 201 14.33 -6.34 -2.00
C PRO A 201 15.66 -7.08 -1.83
N ALA A 202 15.65 -8.25 -1.18
CA ALA A 202 16.85 -9.07 -1.03
C ALA A 202 17.42 -9.58 -2.37
N SER A 203 16.55 -9.87 -3.34
CA SER A 203 16.94 -10.25 -4.71
C SER A 203 16.05 -9.56 -5.73
N PHE A 204 16.66 -8.88 -6.71
CA PHE A 204 15.93 -8.36 -7.88
C PHE A 204 16.83 -8.26 -9.12
N VAL A 205 16.21 -8.08 -10.29
CA VAL A 205 16.93 -8.18 -11.57
C VAL A 205 17.94 -7.06 -11.84
N HIS A 206 17.86 -5.93 -11.14
CA HIS A 206 18.79 -4.81 -11.35
C HIS A 206 20.20 -5.10 -10.83
N GLU A 207 20.36 -6.15 -10.02
CA GLU A 207 21.66 -6.62 -9.53
C GLU A 207 22.31 -7.65 -10.48
N TYR A 208 21.59 -8.06 -11.54
CA TYR A 208 22.08 -9.10 -12.42
C TYR A 208 23.26 -8.59 -13.28
N PRO A 209 24.22 -9.48 -13.60
CA PRO A 209 25.28 -9.10 -14.53
C PRO A 209 24.68 -8.81 -15.91
N PRO A 210 25.19 -7.83 -16.68
CA PRO A 210 24.68 -7.48 -18.01
C PRO A 210 24.62 -8.67 -18.99
N LYS A 211 25.50 -9.67 -18.81
CA LYS A 211 25.48 -10.90 -19.61
C LYS A 211 24.27 -11.80 -19.35
N LEU A 212 23.62 -11.67 -18.21
CA LEU A 212 22.39 -12.37 -17.86
C LEU A 212 21.17 -11.55 -18.30
N LEU A 213 21.15 -10.26 -18.00
CA LEU A 213 20.13 -9.32 -18.44
C LEU A 213 20.72 -7.92 -18.50
N ASP A 214 20.66 -7.27 -19.66
CA ASP A 214 21.07 -5.87 -19.79
C ASP A 214 19.91 -4.95 -19.35
N VAL A 215 19.91 -4.59 -18.07
CA VAL A 215 18.89 -3.72 -17.50
C VAL A 215 19.01 -2.28 -18.01
N ASP A 216 20.20 -1.84 -18.41
CA ASP A 216 20.41 -0.50 -18.95
C ASP A 216 19.67 -0.33 -20.29
N GLU A 217 19.68 -1.37 -21.12
CA GLU A 217 18.95 -1.41 -22.39
C GLU A 217 17.42 -1.40 -22.19
N LEU A 218 16.92 -2.06 -21.13
CA LEU A 218 15.47 -2.15 -20.85
C LEU A 218 14.84 -0.80 -20.50
N VAL A 219 15.50 0.01 -19.69
CA VAL A 219 14.93 1.25 -19.11
C VAL A 219 14.47 2.23 -20.19
N HIS A 220 15.14 2.24 -21.35
CA HIS A 220 14.83 3.16 -22.45
C HIS A 220 14.04 2.52 -23.59
N ASN A 221 13.66 1.24 -23.48
CA ASN A 221 12.94 0.53 -24.53
C ASN A 221 11.43 0.83 -24.49
N GLU A 222 10.87 1.38 -25.56
CA GLU A 222 9.45 1.76 -25.64
C GLU A 222 8.48 0.60 -25.39
N HIS A 223 8.79 -0.61 -25.88
CA HIS A 223 7.95 -1.79 -25.64
C HIS A 223 8.03 -2.27 -24.20
N PHE A 224 9.20 -2.15 -23.56
CA PHE A 224 9.33 -2.41 -22.13
C PHE A 224 8.50 -1.42 -21.33
N ILE A 225 8.63 -0.11 -21.60
CA ILE A 225 7.88 0.95 -20.91
C ILE A 225 6.38 0.75 -21.07
N SER A 226 5.91 0.38 -22.27
CA SER A 226 4.51 0.07 -22.51
C SER A 226 4.01 -1.12 -21.68
N GLN A 227 4.79 -2.21 -21.58
CA GLN A 227 4.40 -3.36 -20.75
C GLN A 227 4.49 -3.06 -19.25
N LYS A 228 5.45 -2.23 -18.85
CA LYS A 228 5.61 -1.74 -17.47
C LYS A 228 4.34 -1.02 -17.01
N TYR A 229 3.92 0.01 -17.75
CA TYR A 229 2.72 0.77 -17.39
C TYR A 229 1.43 -0.02 -17.58
N TYR A 230 1.38 -0.96 -18.53
CA TYR A 230 0.28 -1.91 -18.66
C TYR A 230 0.03 -2.68 -17.35
N THR A 231 1.07 -3.30 -16.79
CA THR A 231 0.93 -4.11 -15.57
C THR A 231 0.69 -3.26 -14.33
N PHE A 232 1.33 -2.07 -14.23
CA PHE A 232 1.02 -1.12 -13.17
C PHE A 232 -0.44 -0.67 -13.19
N LEU A 233 -0.95 -0.31 -14.37
CA LEU A 233 -2.37 0.03 -14.56
C LEU A 233 -3.26 -1.14 -14.13
N LYS A 234 -2.98 -2.36 -14.61
CA LYS A 234 -3.74 -3.55 -14.25
C LYS A 234 -3.82 -3.74 -12.74
N ARG A 235 -2.73 -3.52 -12.00
CA ARG A 235 -2.70 -3.66 -10.54
C ARG A 235 -3.59 -2.66 -9.80
N ILE A 236 -3.65 -1.40 -10.24
CA ILE A 236 -4.43 -0.34 -9.57
C ILE A 236 -5.91 -0.32 -9.98
N LEU A 237 -6.30 -1.15 -10.95
CA LEU A 237 -7.70 -1.31 -11.35
C LEU A 237 -8.45 -2.38 -10.55
N ILE A 238 -7.73 -3.28 -9.90
CA ILE A 238 -8.29 -4.36 -9.07
C ILE A 238 -8.94 -3.75 -7.84
N ASP A 239 -10.15 -4.22 -7.51
CA ASP A 239 -10.92 -3.72 -6.38
C ASP A 239 -10.43 -4.31 -5.05
N ASP A 240 -10.55 -3.54 -3.97
CA ASP A 240 -10.16 -3.96 -2.62
C ASP A 240 -10.91 -5.23 -2.18
N LEU A 241 -12.16 -5.40 -2.63
CA LEU A 241 -12.97 -6.58 -2.36
C LEU A 241 -12.30 -7.87 -2.87
N ASN A 242 -11.54 -7.80 -3.96
CA ASN A 242 -10.82 -8.97 -4.45
C ASN A 242 -9.75 -9.45 -3.46
N TYR A 243 -9.02 -8.55 -2.80
CA TYR A 243 -8.05 -8.93 -1.77
C TYR A 243 -8.74 -9.49 -0.52
N ILE A 244 -9.87 -8.90 -0.12
CA ILE A 244 -10.69 -9.40 1.00
C ILE A 244 -11.15 -10.85 0.75
N GLU A 245 -11.73 -11.12 -0.42
CA GLU A 245 -12.25 -12.44 -0.74
C GLU A 245 -11.13 -13.47 -0.92
N ILE A 246 -9.98 -13.09 -1.48
CA ILE A 246 -8.79 -13.95 -1.55
C ILE A 246 -8.29 -14.29 -0.13
N ALA A 247 -8.18 -13.31 0.76
CA ALA A 247 -7.77 -13.53 2.14
C ALA A 247 -8.73 -14.48 2.87
N ASN A 248 -10.05 -14.27 2.73
CA ASN A 248 -11.08 -15.15 3.29
C ASN A 248 -10.98 -16.60 2.77
N ALA A 249 -10.58 -16.78 1.51
CA ALA A 249 -10.48 -18.10 0.90
C ALA A 249 -9.17 -18.84 1.21
N THR A 250 -8.14 -18.16 1.72
CA THR A 250 -6.78 -18.72 1.83
C THR A 250 -6.18 -18.67 3.23
N VAL A 251 -6.66 -17.77 4.09
CA VAL A 251 -6.04 -17.51 5.40
C VAL A 251 -7.06 -17.75 6.51
N SER A 252 -6.70 -18.61 7.45
CA SER A 252 -7.60 -19.04 8.54
C SER A 252 -7.65 -18.01 9.68
N SER A 253 -6.53 -17.35 9.96
CA SER A 253 -6.41 -16.34 11.01
C SER A 253 -7.03 -15.01 10.60
N GLU A 254 -7.97 -14.50 11.42
CA GLU A 254 -8.61 -13.19 11.20
C GLU A 254 -7.62 -12.04 11.26
N ALA A 255 -6.75 -12.01 12.27
CA ALA A 255 -5.73 -10.98 12.41
C ALA A 255 -4.77 -10.96 11.21
N LEU A 256 -4.39 -12.13 10.68
CA LEU A 256 -3.52 -12.20 9.51
C LEU A 256 -4.26 -11.75 8.23
N ARG A 257 -5.54 -12.11 8.08
CA ARG A 257 -6.37 -11.59 6.97
C ARG A 257 -6.42 -10.07 6.97
N GLU A 258 -6.71 -9.47 8.12
CA GLU A 258 -6.78 -8.01 8.26
C GLU A 258 -5.46 -7.35 7.90
N GLN A 259 -4.32 -7.89 8.36
CA GLN A 259 -3.00 -7.38 8.03
C GLN A 259 -2.70 -7.44 6.53
N LEU A 260 -2.91 -8.62 5.90
CA LEU A 260 -2.67 -8.81 4.47
C LEU A 260 -3.55 -7.90 3.61
N VAL A 261 -4.84 -7.77 3.96
CA VAL A 261 -5.78 -6.91 3.23
C VAL A 261 -5.41 -5.44 3.40
N ALA A 262 -5.15 -4.98 4.63
CA ALA A 262 -4.79 -3.59 4.89
C ALA A 262 -3.54 -3.20 4.11
N ASP A 263 -2.51 -4.06 4.10
CA ASP A 263 -1.30 -3.88 3.33
C ASP A 263 -1.58 -3.75 1.82
N LYS A 264 -2.39 -4.65 1.23
CA LYS A 264 -2.75 -4.56 -0.19
C LYS A 264 -3.52 -3.30 -0.55
N ILE A 265 -4.43 -2.85 0.30
CA ILE A 265 -5.22 -1.62 0.08
C ILE A 265 -4.31 -0.40 0.16
N GLU A 266 -3.54 -0.26 1.24
CA GLU A 266 -2.60 0.85 1.44
C GLU A 266 -1.63 0.98 0.25
N ARG A 267 -1.05 -0.16 -0.15
CA ARG A 267 -0.12 -0.22 -1.28
C ARG A 267 -0.78 0.16 -2.60
N THR A 268 -2.04 -0.23 -2.82
CA THR A 268 -2.81 0.15 -4.01
C THR A 268 -3.01 1.65 -4.09
N VAL A 269 -3.38 2.28 -2.96
CA VAL A 269 -3.57 3.74 -2.88
C VAL A 269 -2.25 4.48 -3.14
N LEU A 270 -1.15 4.04 -2.52
CA LEU A 270 0.16 4.64 -2.72
C LEU A 270 0.65 4.50 -4.16
N LEU A 271 0.52 3.31 -4.75
CA LEU A 271 0.89 3.05 -6.13
C LEU A 271 0.08 3.91 -7.10
N LYS A 272 -1.25 3.96 -6.93
CA LYS A 272 -2.14 4.77 -7.78
C LYS A 272 -1.78 6.26 -7.72
N THR A 273 -1.60 6.79 -6.52
CA THR A 273 -1.21 8.20 -6.31
C THR A 273 0.14 8.51 -6.97
N THR A 274 1.12 7.62 -6.78
CA THR A 274 2.46 7.81 -7.36
C THR A 274 2.42 7.75 -8.89
N LEU A 275 1.70 6.79 -9.47
CA LEU A 275 1.55 6.67 -10.92
C LEU A 275 0.89 7.90 -11.54
N LEU A 276 -0.19 8.41 -10.94
CA LEU A 276 -0.88 9.60 -11.41
C LEU A 276 0.00 10.85 -11.39
N ALA A 277 0.98 10.91 -10.47
CA ALA A 277 1.96 12.00 -10.42
C ALA A 277 3.01 11.93 -11.55
N ILE A 278 3.25 10.76 -12.16
CA ILE A 278 4.26 10.56 -13.21
C ILE A 278 3.72 11.01 -14.58
N PRO A 279 4.32 12.02 -15.24
CA PRO A 279 3.89 12.49 -16.56
C PRO A 279 3.85 11.40 -17.64
N GLU A 280 4.85 10.53 -17.67
CA GLU A 280 4.98 9.45 -18.64
C GLU A 280 3.84 8.43 -18.51
N PHE A 281 3.34 8.19 -17.30
CA PHE A 281 2.18 7.33 -17.06
C PHE A 281 0.89 8.00 -17.56
N ARG A 282 0.67 9.28 -17.24
CA ARG A 282 -0.50 10.01 -17.75
C ARG A 282 -0.52 10.05 -19.28
N GLN A 283 0.63 10.31 -19.89
CA GLN A 283 0.81 10.24 -21.34
C GLN A 283 0.48 8.85 -21.88
N TYR A 284 0.97 7.77 -21.24
CA TYR A 284 0.64 6.40 -21.62
C TYR A 284 -0.87 6.14 -21.60
N ILE A 285 -1.58 6.56 -20.54
CA ILE A 285 -3.04 6.41 -20.45
C ILE A 285 -3.75 7.15 -21.59
N ASN A 286 -3.36 8.41 -21.85
CA ASN A 286 -3.97 9.23 -22.90
C ASN A 286 -3.72 8.69 -24.31
N GLN A 287 -2.56 8.07 -24.55
CA GLN A 287 -2.18 7.50 -25.84
C GLN A 287 -2.77 6.09 -26.09
N ASN A 288 -3.20 5.39 -25.05
CA ASN A 288 -3.66 3.99 -25.14
C ASN A 288 -5.09 3.81 -24.61
N PRO A 289 -6.11 4.48 -25.18
CA PRO A 289 -7.49 4.42 -24.65
C PRO A 289 -8.12 3.03 -24.71
N LEU A 290 -7.62 2.13 -25.57
CA LEU A 290 -8.10 0.75 -25.73
C LEU A 290 -7.36 -0.27 -24.85
N VAL A 291 -6.41 0.17 -24.02
CA VAL A 291 -5.66 -0.73 -23.13
C VAL A 291 -6.57 -1.51 -22.19
N ILE A 292 -7.68 -0.90 -21.79
CA ILE A 292 -8.68 -1.47 -20.90
C ILE A 292 -9.34 -2.72 -21.49
N ASP A 293 -9.56 -2.78 -22.80
CA ASP A 293 -10.19 -3.94 -23.46
C ASP A 293 -9.32 -5.20 -23.30
N GLN A 294 -7.99 -5.03 -23.39
CA GLN A 294 -7.05 -6.12 -23.17
C GLN A 294 -7.06 -6.55 -21.69
N ILE A 295 -7.04 -5.60 -20.76
CA ILE A 295 -7.08 -5.90 -19.31
C ILE A 295 -8.36 -6.66 -18.95
N ILE A 296 -9.52 -6.18 -19.43
CA ILE A 296 -10.82 -6.83 -19.21
C ILE A 296 -10.81 -8.25 -19.78
N LYS A 297 -10.28 -8.46 -20.98
CA LYS A 297 -10.18 -9.80 -21.58
C LYS A 297 -9.35 -10.75 -20.70
N GLU A 298 -8.23 -10.29 -20.15
CA GLU A 298 -7.39 -11.09 -19.27
C GLU A 298 -8.08 -11.39 -17.93
N PHE A 299 -8.84 -10.45 -17.38
CA PHE A 299 -9.65 -10.66 -16.17
C PHE A 299 -10.83 -11.60 -16.39
N ILE A 300 -11.47 -11.58 -17.56
CA ILE A 300 -12.48 -12.58 -17.94
C ILE A 300 -11.85 -13.97 -17.99
N GLN A 301 -10.65 -14.11 -18.60
CA GLN A 301 -9.94 -15.39 -18.62
C GLN A 301 -9.61 -15.89 -17.22
N PHE A 302 -9.21 -15.01 -16.30
CA PHE A 302 -9.03 -15.36 -14.88
C PHE A 302 -10.34 -15.83 -14.24
N ASN A 303 -11.44 -15.10 -14.44
CA ASN A 303 -12.77 -15.45 -13.92
C ASN A 303 -13.27 -16.81 -14.44
N ASP A 304 -12.96 -17.17 -15.68
CA ASP A 304 -13.30 -18.46 -16.30
C ASP A 304 -12.57 -19.65 -15.66
N GLU A 305 -11.47 -19.40 -14.94
CA GLU A 305 -10.77 -20.43 -14.17
C GLU A 305 -11.49 -20.75 -12.85
N ILE A 306 -12.30 -19.82 -12.35
CA ILE A 306 -13.07 -19.92 -11.11
C ILE A 306 -14.42 -20.56 -11.43
N ARG A 307 -14.48 -21.89 -11.27
CA ARG A 307 -15.64 -22.70 -11.69
C ARG A 307 -16.58 -23.09 -10.56
N LYS A 308 -16.10 -23.13 -9.31
CA LYS A 308 -16.93 -23.54 -8.19
C LYS A 308 -17.92 -22.41 -7.84
N PRO A 309 -19.20 -22.72 -7.59
CA PRO A 309 -20.17 -21.72 -7.17
C PRO A 309 -19.74 -20.94 -5.92
N ASP A 310 -19.17 -21.64 -4.93
CA ASP A 310 -18.75 -21.05 -3.67
C ASP A 310 -17.56 -20.07 -3.83
N ASP A 311 -16.74 -20.28 -4.87
CA ASP A 311 -15.58 -19.44 -5.17
C ASP A 311 -15.94 -18.23 -6.03
N MET A 312 -17.21 -18.03 -6.43
CA MET A 312 -17.58 -16.95 -7.36
C MET A 312 -17.24 -15.55 -6.85
N ARG A 313 -17.11 -15.36 -5.54
CA ARG A 313 -16.68 -14.09 -4.92
C ARG A 313 -15.22 -13.73 -5.21
N LEU A 314 -14.40 -14.71 -5.58
CA LEU A 314 -13.01 -14.48 -6.01
C LEU A 314 -12.90 -13.85 -7.40
N ARG A 315 -14.02 -13.77 -8.15
CA ARG A 315 -14.02 -13.18 -9.48
C ARG A 315 -13.85 -11.67 -9.41
N ILE A 316 -13.19 -11.13 -10.42
CA ILE A 316 -12.98 -9.70 -10.59
C ILE A 316 -14.25 -9.09 -11.17
N ASP A 317 -14.72 -8.00 -10.56
CA ASP A 317 -15.82 -7.21 -11.10
C ASP A 317 -15.32 -6.36 -12.29
N ILE A 318 -15.69 -6.80 -13.48
CA ILE A 318 -15.31 -6.16 -14.74
C ILE A 318 -15.92 -4.75 -14.89
N GLN A 319 -17.13 -4.53 -14.36
CA GLN A 319 -17.77 -3.22 -14.42
C GLN A 319 -17.04 -2.22 -13.52
N LYS A 320 -16.66 -2.67 -12.32
CA LYS A 320 -15.87 -1.88 -11.39
C LYS A 320 -14.48 -1.55 -11.95
N VAL A 321 -13.80 -2.53 -12.56
CA VAL A 321 -12.52 -2.31 -13.28
C VAL A 321 -12.68 -1.23 -14.36
N ASN A 322 -13.73 -1.30 -15.17
CA ASN A 322 -13.96 -0.30 -16.21
C ASN A 322 -14.24 1.09 -15.62
N SER A 323 -15.04 1.18 -14.56
CA SER A 323 -15.28 2.44 -13.84
C SER A 323 -13.99 3.03 -13.30
N ASN A 324 -13.16 2.23 -12.62
CA ASN A 324 -11.87 2.65 -12.08
C ASN A 324 -10.95 3.18 -13.18
N PHE A 325 -10.98 2.58 -14.37
CA PHE A 325 -10.21 3.05 -15.52
C PHE A 325 -10.70 4.40 -16.04
N LEU A 326 -12.02 4.58 -16.17
CA LEU A 326 -12.61 5.86 -16.60
C LEU A 326 -12.27 6.99 -15.62
N ASP A 327 -12.27 6.72 -14.31
CA ASP A 327 -11.85 7.68 -13.29
C ASP A 327 -10.38 8.09 -13.46
N ILE A 328 -9.48 7.12 -13.70
CA ILE A 328 -8.06 7.39 -13.97
C ILE A 328 -7.91 8.24 -15.24
N VAL A 329 -8.60 7.89 -16.33
CA VAL A 329 -8.55 8.66 -17.59
C VAL A 329 -9.03 10.10 -17.37
N LYS A 330 -10.10 10.30 -16.59
CA LYS A 330 -10.61 11.63 -16.25
C LYS A 330 -9.55 12.44 -15.49
N ILE A 331 -8.96 11.88 -14.44
CA ILE A 331 -7.92 12.54 -13.64
C ILE A 331 -6.71 12.90 -14.50
N CYS A 332 -6.22 11.97 -15.34
CA CYS A 332 -5.08 12.23 -16.23
C CYS A 332 -5.36 13.41 -17.18
N LYS A 333 -6.58 13.50 -17.73
CA LYS A 333 -6.99 14.60 -18.61
C LYS A 333 -7.12 15.93 -17.87
N GLU A 334 -7.62 15.93 -16.64
CA GLU A 334 -7.76 17.14 -15.83
C GLU A 334 -6.39 17.72 -15.45
N ILE A 335 -5.43 16.87 -15.11
CA ILE A 335 -4.05 17.29 -14.77
C ILE A 335 -3.30 17.83 -15.99
N ASP A 336 -3.48 17.20 -17.16
CA ASP A 336 -2.74 17.56 -18.38
C ASP A 336 -3.38 18.71 -19.19
N GLN A 337 -4.48 19.32 -18.72
CA GLN A 337 -5.07 20.47 -19.38
C GLN A 337 -4.17 21.73 -19.23
N PRO A 338 -3.83 22.44 -20.33
CA PRO A 338 -2.93 23.60 -20.31
C PRO A 338 -3.49 24.85 -19.59
N ASN A 339 -4.69 24.76 -18.99
CA ASN A 339 -5.35 25.89 -18.33
C ASN A 339 -5.08 25.99 -16.82
N LEU A 340 -4.24 25.12 -16.24
CA LEU A 340 -3.76 25.29 -14.85
C LEU A 340 -2.51 26.21 -14.75
N THR A 341 -2.30 27.07 -15.75
CA THR A 341 -1.52 28.31 -15.65
C THR A 341 -2.40 29.50 -16.06
N ARG A 342 -3.64 29.55 -15.56
CA ARG A 342 -4.45 30.77 -15.63
C ARG A 342 -4.21 31.55 -14.34
N GLU A 343 -3.78 32.81 -14.45
CA GLU A 343 -3.88 33.76 -13.34
C GLU A 343 -5.36 33.77 -12.91
N LEU A 344 -5.62 33.34 -11.67
CA LEU A 344 -6.95 33.34 -11.06
C LEU A 344 -7.52 34.76 -11.17
N SER A 345 -8.79 34.92 -11.56
CA SER A 345 -9.41 36.26 -11.56
C SER A 345 -9.50 36.80 -10.13
N GLU A 346 -9.59 38.11 -9.95
CA GLU A 346 -9.77 38.70 -8.62
C GLU A 346 -11.01 38.13 -7.91
N GLU A 347 -12.08 37.80 -8.64
CA GLU A 347 -13.25 37.15 -8.03
C GLU A 347 -12.96 35.70 -7.57
N GLU A 348 -12.13 34.94 -8.30
CA GLU A 348 -11.72 33.59 -7.92
C GLU A 348 -10.73 33.60 -6.74
N LEU A 349 -9.86 34.60 -6.66
CA LEU A 349 -8.99 34.84 -5.51
C LEU A 349 -9.77 35.22 -4.25
N ILE A 350 -10.79 36.06 -4.39
CA ILE A 350 -11.69 36.44 -3.29
C ILE A 350 -12.53 35.23 -2.85
N ALA A 351 -13.00 34.39 -3.78
CA ALA A 351 -13.71 33.16 -3.46
C ALA A 351 -12.82 32.14 -2.72
N LEU A 352 -11.53 32.05 -3.06
CA LEU A 352 -10.54 31.23 -2.35
C LEU A 352 -10.17 31.82 -0.98
N GLN A 353 -10.20 33.15 -0.83
CA GLN A 353 -9.95 33.83 0.44
C GLN A 353 -11.09 33.63 1.44
N ASN A 354 -12.32 33.47 0.95
CA ASN A 354 -13.52 33.22 1.75
C ASN A 354 -13.85 31.71 1.87
N LEU A 355 -13.08 30.83 1.23
CA LEU A 355 -13.24 29.38 1.32
C LEU A 355 -13.16 28.84 2.77
N PRO A 356 -12.31 29.38 3.67
CA PRO A 356 -12.32 28.99 5.08
C PRO A 356 -13.67 29.28 5.75
N ASP A 357 -14.27 30.44 5.49
CA ASP A 357 -15.57 30.82 6.08
C ASP A 357 -16.71 29.94 5.57
N VAL A 358 -16.66 29.53 4.29
CA VAL A 358 -17.64 28.60 3.69
C VAL A 358 -17.45 27.17 4.22
N LEU A 359 -16.20 26.74 4.44
CA LEU A 359 -15.91 25.43 5.03
C LEU A 359 -16.33 25.39 6.51
N ASP A 360 -16.12 26.47 7.26
CA ASP A 360 -16.55 26.61 8.65
C ASP A 360 -18.10 26.59 8.75
N GLU A 361 -18.82 27.23 7.83
CA GLU A 361 -20.29 27.15 7.76
C GLU A 361 -20.79 25.73 7.43
N MET A 362 -20.13 25.03 6.50
CA MET A 362 -20.48 23.65 6.16
C MET A 362 -20.17 22.68 7.30
N GLU A 363 -19.07 22.87 8.03
CA GLU A 363 -18.71 22.05 9.20
C GLU A 363 -19.72 22.27 10.34
N LEU A 364 -20.21 23.51 10.51
CA LEU A 364 -21.29 23.84 11.46
C LEU A 364 -22.65 23.21 11.08
N GLU A 365 -22.96 23.12 9.78
CA GLU A 365 -24.16 22.42 9.31
C GLU A 365 -24.06 20.90 9.52
N ILE A 366 -22.90 20.30 9.27
CA ILE A 366 -22.63 18.87 9.51
C ILE A 366 -22.76 18.55 11.02
N ASP A 367 -22.15 19.36 11.89
CA ASP A 367 -22.23 19.20 13.34
C ASP A 367 -23.67 19.29 13.86
N ASN A 368 -24.49 20.18 13.29
CA ASN A 368 -25.92 20.29 13.64
C ASN A 368 -26.72 19.08 13.13
N PHE A 369 -26.36 18.54 11.97
CA PHE A 369 -27.00 17.34 11.43
C PHE A 369 -26.68 16.11 12.29
N GLU A 370 -25.42 15.95 12.72
CA GLU A 370 -24.99 14.87 13.61
C GLU A 370 -25.65 14.94 14.99
N ARG A 371 -25.79 16.14 15.57
CA ARG A 371 -26.53 16.32 16.84
C ARG A 371 -28.00 15.94 16.72
N THR A 372 -28.60 16.20 15.56
CA THR A 372 -30.01 15.87 15.30
C THR A 372 -30.20 14.36 15.13
N LEU A 373 -29.24 13.68 14.49
CA LEU A 373 -29.20 12.22 14.37
C LEU A 373 -29.04 11.53 15.74
N ILE A 374 -28.11 12.01 16.57
CA ILE A 374 -27.88 11.47 17.92
C ILE A 374 -29.11 11.70 18.81
N ALA A 375 -29.77 12.85 18.72
CA ALA A 375 -31.02 13.11 19.44
C ALA A 375 -32.18 12.21 18.99
N SER A 376 -32.16 11.73 17.74
CA SER A 376 -33.17 10.81 17.20
C SER A 376 -32.91 9.34 17.57
N GLU A 377 -31.65 8.92 17.76
CA GLU A 377 -31.30 7.56 18.18
C GLU A 377 -31.55 7.32 19.68
N VAL A 378 -31.45 8.35 20.52
CA VAL A 378 -31.70 8.27 21.97
C VAL A 378 -33.19 8.02 22.32
N ILE A 379 -34.12 8.11 21.36
CA ILE A 379 -35.55 7.82 21.57
C ILE A 379 -35.87 6.32 21.36
N SER A 380 -34.94 5.50 20.86
CA SER A 380 -35.27 4.15 20.38
C SER A 380 -34.95 2.96 21.31
N ASP A 381 -34.44 3.19 22.54
CA ASP A 381 -34.18 2.11 23.49
C ASP A 381 -35.12 2.14 24.71
N LEU A 382 -36.23 1.40 24.61
CA LEU A 382 -36.91 0.81 25.76
C LEU A 382 -37.34 -0.64 25.45
N PRO A 383 -37.26 -1.58 26.43
CA PRO A 383 -37.21 -3.01 26.16
C PRO A 383 -38.60 -3.62 25.97
N LEU A 384 -38.72 -4.48 24.96
CA LEU A 384 -39.87 -5.33 24.72
C LEU A 384 -39.81 -6.59 25.58
N TYR A 385 -40.56 -6.66 26.69
CA TYR A 385 -41.04 -7.93 27.25
C TYR A 385 -42.49 -7.81 27.72
N LYS A 386 -43.28 -8.81 27.35
CA LYS A 386 -44.69 -9.03 27.70
C LYS A 386 -44.86 -9.22 29.21
N GLU A 387 -45.89 -8.63 29.81
CA GLU A 387 -46.83 -9.38 30.65
C GLU A 387 -48.16 -8.64 30.86
N ILE A 388 -49.21 -9.45 31.02
CA ILE A 388 -50.62 -9.11 31.16
C ILE A 388 -50.88 -8.87 32.64
N GLU A 389 -51.55 -7.78 33.03
CA GLU A 389 -52.70 -7.75 33.97
C GLU A 389 -53.10 -6.31 34.38
N LYS A 390 -54.35 -6.19 34.81
CA LYS A 390 -55.17 -4.97 34.97
C LYS A 390 -55.13 -4.42 36.43
N PRO A 391 -55.82 -3.31 36.77
CA PRO A 391 -55.27 -2.18 37.52
C PRO A 391 -55.69 -2.15 39.01
N THR A 392 -55.02 -1.36 39.85
CA THR A 392 -55.67 -0.68 41.00
C THR A 392 -54.83 0.43 41.67
N THR A 393 -55.38 1.65 41.63
CA THR A 393 -55.53 2.67 42.70
C THR A 393 -54.36 3.27 43.50
N SER A 394 -54.36 4.63 43.51
CA SER A 394 -54.27 5.55 44.69
C SER A 394 -52.88 5.65 45.38
N THR A 395 -52.31 6.79 45.79
CA THR A 395 -52.75 8.16 46.09
C THR A 395 -51.54 9.12 45.98
N ALA A 396 -51.85 10.42 45.95
CA ALA A 396 -50.95 11.54 45.72
C ALA A 396 -50.15 12.04 46.95
N LEU A 397 -49.20 12.94 46.62
CA LEU A 397 -48.68 14.10 47.37
C LEU A 397 -47.55 13.89 48.39
N ASN A 398 -46.36 14.41 48.06
CA ASN A 398 -45.88 15.65 48.70
C ASN A 398 -44.75 16.34 47.90
N VAL A 399 -44.89 17.65 47.76
CA VAL A 399 -43.93 18.65 47.24
C VAL A 399 -43.46 19.45 48.47
N PRO A 400 -42.19 19.89 48.59
CA PRO A 400 -41.83 21.27 48.22
C PRO A 400 -40.40 21.37 47.62
N GLN A 401 -40.25 22.04 46.49
CA GLN A 401 -39.78 23.43 46.32
C GLN A 401 -38.30 23.53 45.93
N ILE A 402 -38.16 24.35 44.89
CA ILE A 402 -36.97 24.90 44.26
C ILE A 402 -36.23 25.80 45.26
N GLU A 403 -34.92 25.68 45.31
CA GLU A 403 -34.02 26.77 45.73
C GLU A 403 -32.90 26.94 44.69
N GLU A 404 -32.70 28.20 44.34
CA GLU A 404 -31.83 28.73 43.29
C GLU A 404 -30.34 28.46 43.57
N THR A 405 -29.54 28.19 42.53
CA THR A 405 -28.15 28.67 42.56
C THR A 405 -27.55 28.89 41.16
N ARG A 406 -27.40 30.18 40.85
CA ARG A 406 -26.29 30.83 40.12
C ARG A 406 -25.80 30.22 38.80
N ILE A 407 -26.15 30.93 37.74
CA ILE A 407 -25.34 31.10 36.53
C ILE A 407 -23.90 31.44 36.95
N THR A 408 -22.99 30.50 36.71
CA THR A 408 -21.56 30.80 36.55
C THR A 408 -21.14 30.31 35.18
N SER A 409 -20.78 31.26 34.33
CA SER A 409 -20.10 31.01 33.06
C SER A 409 -18.67 30.52 33.32
N SER A 410 -18.37 29.28 32.93
CA SER A 410 -17.00 28.79 32.69
C SER A 410 -17.12 27.50 31.85
N LEU A 411 -16.80 27.54 30.56
CA LEU A 411 -15.47 27.26 29.96
C LEU A 411 -15.33 25.80 29.53
N SER A 412 -15.22 25.67 28.19
CA SER A 412 -14.47 24.68 27.40
C SER A 412 -15.03 23.24 27.25
N PRO A 413 -15.28 22.78 26.01
CA PRO A 413 -15.41 21.35 25.74
C PRO A 413 -14.03 20.69 25.86
N THR A 414 -13.99 19.54 26.51
CA THR A 414 -12.82 18.66 26.62
C THR A 414 -12.24 18.34 25.23
N ASN A 415 -10.97 18.72 24.98
CA ASN A 415 -10.21 18.34 23.79
C ASN A 415 -9.96 16.82 23.80
N ALA A 416 -10.82 16.07 23.13
CA ALA A 416 -10.56 14.65 22.87
C ALA A 416 -9.26 14.49 22.08
N LEU A 417 -8.41 13.54 22.49
CA LEU A 417 -7.19 13.21 21.73
C LEU A 417 -7.60 12.71 20.33
N PRO A 418 -6.88 13.12 19.28
CA PRO A 418 -7.19 12.69 17.93
C PRO A 418 -6.95 11.18 17.78
N ASP A 419 -7.82 10.52 17.01
CA ASP A 419 -7.70 9.10 16.69
C ASP A 419 -6.34 8.79 16.00
N GLN A 420 -5.69 7.71 16.42
CA GLN A 420 -4.35 7.36 15.96
C GLN A 420 -4.29 7.06 14.45
N LEU A 421 -5.34 6.46 13.88
CA LEU A 421 -5.43 6.19 12.45
C LEU A 421 -5.61 7.50 11.67
N LYS A 422 -6.40 8.45 12.20
CA LYS A 422 -6.55 9.79 11.61
C LYS A 422 -5.22 10.57 11.59
N VAL A 423 -4.45 10.54 12.67
CA VAL A 423 -3.12 11.19 12.74
C VAL A 423 -2.15 10.53 11.76
N ARG A 424 -2.05 9.20 11.80
CA ARG A 424 -1.18 8.41 10.92
C ARG A 424 -1.50 8.62 9.44
N GLY A 425 -2.77 8.59 9.07
CA GLY A 425 -3.23 8.82 7.69
C GLY A 425 -2.89 10.21 7.14
N ASN A 426 -2.72 11.22 8.00
CA ASN A 426 -2.29 12.56 7.59
C ASN A 426 -0.75 12.70 7.52
N ILE A 427 -0.01 11.89 8.26
CA ILE A 427 1.45 11.83 8.17
C ILE A 427 1.87 11.09 6.90
N ILE A 428 1.19 9.99 6.55
CA ILE A 428 1.49 9.16 5.37
C ILE A 428 1.44 9.97 4.07
N LYS A 429 0.50 10.93 3.97
CA LYS A 429 0.34 11.81 2.80
C LYS A 429 1.53 12.77 2.56
N ILE A 430 2.42 12.93 3.54
CA ILE A 430 3.60 13.80 3.44
C ILE A 430 4.81 12.94 3.04
N PRO A 431 5.61 13.30 2.03
CA PRO A 431 6.84 12.57 1.68
C PRO A 431 7.83 12.49 2.86
N THR A 432 8.56 11.39 3.00
CA THR A 432 9.51 11.19 4.13
C THR A 432 10.54 12.32 4.26
N SER A 433 11.10 12.79 3.13
CA SER A 433 12.01 13.94 3.14
C SER A 433 11.36 15.22 3.65
N GLU A 434 10.06 15.42 3.36
CA GLU A 434 9.29 16.57 3.85
C GLU A 434 8.93 16.38 5.34
N ARG A 435 8.63 15.15 5.79
CA ARG A 435 8.43 14.82 7.22
C ARG A 435 9.69 15.17 8.01
N GLU A 436 10.85 14.69 7.57
CA GLU A 436 12.14 14.96 8.20
C GLU A 436 12.43 16.45 8.25
N GLN A 437 12.28 17.18 7.13
CA GLN A 437 12.48 18.63 7.09
C GLN A 437 11.53 19.38 8.04
N ASN A 438 10.26 18.97 8.13
CA ASN A 438 9.29 19.62 9.01
C ASN A 438 9.58 19.34 10.48
N ILE A 439 9.93 18.09 10.83
CA ILE A 439 10.29 17.70 12.19
C ILE A 439 11.59 18.40 12.60
N PHE A 440 12.59 18.45 11.72
CA PHE A 440 13.86 19.14 11.97
C PHE A 440 13.65 20.65 12.16
N ALA A 441 12.79 21.27 11.36
CA ALA A 441 12.46 22.69 11.53
C ALA A 441 11.81 22.98 12.89
N VAL A 442 10.85 22.15 13.29
CA VAL A 442 10.21 22.29 14.62
C VAL A 442 11.19 21.99 15.75
N SER A 443 12.06 20.98 15.58
CA SER A 443 13.15 20.66 16.52
C SER A 443 14.14 21.82 16.68
N ALA A 444 14.52 22.49 15.59
CA ALA A 444 15.42 23.64 15.62
C ALA A 444 14.84 24.81 16.43
N VAL A 445 13.53 25.06 16.33
CA VAL A 445 12.84 26.06 17.17
C VAL A 445 12.83 25.63 18.62
N LEU A 446 12.48 24.37 18.89
CA LEU A 446 12.45 23.84 20.24
C LEU A 446 13.83 23.89 20.89
N ASN A 447 14.92 23.66 20.17
CA ASN A 447 16.29 23.64 20.69
C ASN A 447 16.94 25.03 20.83
N ASN A 448 16.20 26.11 20.55
CA ASN A 448 16.66 27.46 20.85
C ASN A 448 16.34 27.83 22.31
N ASP A 449 17.31 27.63 23.20
CA ASP A 449 17.15 27.86 24.64
C ASP A 449 16.75 29.30 24.98
N ASP A 450 17.29 30.30 24.29
CA ASP A 450 16.94 31.70 24.54
C ASP A 450 15.50 32.01 24.16
N LEU A 451 14.99 31.40 23.09
CA LEU A 451 13.60 31.54 22.65
C LEU A 451 12.62 30.79 23.56
N MET A 452 13.05 29.67 24.14
CA MET A 452 12.22 28.75 24.92
C MET A 452 12.21 29.00 26.44
N LYS A 453 12.91 30.04 26.92
CA LYS A 453 12.80 30.46 28.32
C LYS A 453 11.38 30.91 28.66
N GLY A 454 10.90 30.44 29.81
CA GLY A 454 9.69 30.89 30.48
C GLY A 454 9.88 32.27 31.12
N ARG A 455 8.90 32.70 31.92
CA ARG A 455 8.91 34.02 32.56
C ARG A 455 9.99 34.17 33.63
N ASP A 456 10.42 33.06 34.21
CA ASP A 456 11.47 32.99 35.23
C ASP A 456 12.89 32.81 34.64
N GLY A 457 13.03 32.79 33.31
CA GLY A 457 14.31 32.60 32.64
C GLY A 457 14.79 31.14 32.57
N THR A 458 13.98 30.17 33.01
CA THR A 458 14.23 28.73 32.86
C THR A 458 13.35 28.14 31.75
N ILE A 459 13.74 27.01 31.16
CA ILE A 459 12.95 26.35 30.10
C ILE A 459 11.83 25.54 30.76
N PRO A 460 10.55 25.75 30.38
CA PRO A 460 9.43 25.03 30.98
C PRO A 460 9.53 23.52 30.79
N THR A 461 9.08 22.77 31.79
CA THR A 461 9.14 21.30 31.81
C THR A 461 8.39 20.70 30.62
N ILE A 462 7.25 21.29 30.25
CA ILE A 462 6.49 20.83 29.08
C ILE A 462 7.28 20.98 27.77
N ILE A 463 8.13 21.99 27.65
CA ILE A 463 8.98 22.18 26.47
C ILE A 463 10.12 21.16 26.45
N GLN A 464 10.69 20.84 27.62
CA GLN A 464 11.71 19.78 27.74
C GLN A 464 11.13 18.40 27.39
N ASP A 465 9.91 18.12 27.83
CA ASP A 465 9.20 16.89 27.48
C ASP A 465 8.94 16.77 25.97
N ILE A 466 8.53 17.86 25.32
CA ILE A 466 8.33 17.89 23.86
C ILE A 466 9.66 17.65 23.13
N ARG A 467 10.76 18.28 23.59
CA ARG A 467 12.11 18.03 23.05
C ARG A 467 12.48 16.56 23.14
N ALA A 468 12.36 15.96 24.32
CA ALA A 468 12.72 14.56 24.54
C ALA A 468 11.93 13.60 23.63
N ILE A 469 10.63 13.88 23.42
CA ILE A 469 9.79 13.09 22.52
C ILE A 469 10.27 13.22 21.07
N ILE A 470 10.65 14.43 20.62
CA ILE A 470 11.10 14.67 19.25
C ILE A 470 12.53 14.15 19.00
N GLU A 471 13.42 14.23 19.98
CA GLU A 471 14.79 13.70 19.90
C GLU A 471 14.84 12.18 19.87
N GLY A 472 13.94 11.51 20.61
CA GLY A 472 13.79 10.05 20.58
C GLY A 472 12.98 9.52 19.40
N MET A 473 12.49 10.40 18.54
CA MET A 473 11.59 10.04 17.44
C MET A 473 12.37 9.55 16.21
N ASP A 474 11.83 8.52 15.58
CA ASP A 474 12.29 8.03 14.30
C ASP A 474 11.51 8.71 13.18
N TYR A 475 12.15 9.64 12.47
CA TYR A 475 11.50 10.50 11.46
C TYR A 475 11.04 9.74 10.21
N SER A 476 11.43 8.47 10.07
CA SER A 476 11.04 7.60 8.96
C SER A 476 9.78 6.76 9.24
N ASP A 477 9.32 6.72 10.49
CA ASP A 477 8.26 5.83 10.98
C ASP A 477 6.99 6.63 11.28
N ASP A 478 5.98 6.55 10.41
CA ASP A 478 4.73 7.29 10.58
C ASP A 478 3.93 6.89 11.82
N GLN A 479 4.06 5.65 12.30
CA GLN A 479 3.39 5.19 13.51
C GLN A 479 4.02 5.83 14.74
N LYS A 480 5.36 5.92 14.78
CA LYS A 480 6.07 6.63 15.86
C LYS A 480 5.85 8.14 15.81
N ILE A 481 5.79 8.75 14.62
CA ILE A 481 5.44 10.16 14.47
C ILE A 481 4.02 10.41 14.98
N ALA A 482 3.06 9.56 14.62
CA ALA A 482 1.67 9.67 15.08
C ALA A 482 1.57 9.52 16.61
N ALA A 483 2.24 8.50 17.16
CA ALA A 483 2.29 8.25 18.60
C ALA A 483 2.93 9.44 19.34
N ALA A 484 4.00 10.02 18.81
CA ALA A 484 4.65 11.18 19.40
C ALA A 484 3.76 12.44 19.40
N ILE A 485 3.02 12.71 18.32
CA ILE A 485 2.07 13.84 18.27
C ILE A 485 0.97 13.66 19.31
N ILE A 486 0.44 12.45 19.46
CA ILE A 486 -0.58 12.12 20.46
C ILE A 486 0.00 12.25 21.88
N GLN A 487 1.21 11.74 22.10
CA GLN A 487 1.90 11.82 23.39
C GLN A 487 2.18 13.28 23.80
N ILE A 488 2.58 14.13 22.86
CA ILE A 488 2.77 15.57 23.09
C ILE A 488 1.45 16.23 23.47
N LYS A 489 0.38 15.97 22.70
CA LYS A 489 -0.96 16.51 22.99
C LYS A 489 -1.47 16.07 24.36
N ASP A 490 -1.29 14.81 24.71
CA ASP A 490 -1.67 14.25 26.00
C ASP A 490 -0.89 14.89 27.17
N LYS A 491 0.43 15.06 27.01
CA LYS A 491 1.26 15.76 28.01
C LYS A 491 0.86 17.22 28.19
N ILE A 492 0.53 17.92 27.10
CA ILE A 492 0.04 19.30 27.18
C ILE A 492 -1.30 19.35 27.92
N ASN A 493 -2.24 18.49 27.57
CA ASN A 493 -3.57 18.43 28.20
C ASN A 493 -3.49 18.13 29.71
N LYS A 494 -2.45 17.40 30.15
CA LYS A 494 -2.22 17.05 31.56
C LYS A 494 -1.32 18.03 32.30
N SER A 495 -0.73 19.00 31.61
CA SER A 495 0.19 19.96 32.22
C SER A 495 -0.56 21.04 33.00
N GLU A 496 -0.20 21.21 34.28
CA GLU A 496 -0.64 22.35 35.09
C GLU A 496 0.39 23.49 35.12
N GLU A 497 1.47 23.38 34.32
CA GLU A 497 2.55 24.37 34.28
C GLU A 497 2.03 25.73 33.80
N ARG A 498 2.44 26.81 34.47
CA ARG A 498 2.01 28.19 34.15
C ARG A 498 3.17 29.10 33.74
N ASN A 499 4.39 28.59 33.84
CA ASN A 499 5.59 29.35 33.52
C ASN A 499 5.80 29.37 32.00
N HIS A 500 5.03 30.18 31.28
CA HIS A 500 5.12 30.26 29.83
C HIS A 500 5.38 31.70 29.37
N SER A 501 6.40 31.88 28.53
CA SER A 501 6.59 33.09 27.76
C SER A 501 5.65 33.08 26.54
N LYS A 502 5.61 34.20 25.80
CA LYS A 502 4.80 34.30 24.57
C LYS A 502 5.19 33.21 23.55
N ASN A 503 6.48 32.89 23.45
CA ASN A 503 6.98 31.91 22.49
C ASN A 503 6.63 30.47 22.92
N THR A 504 6.77 30.15 24.21
CA THR A 504 6.44 28.80 24.70
C THR A 504 4.94 28.55 24.66
N LEU A 505 4.10 29.58 24.90
CA LEU A 505 2.65 29.47 24.68
C LEU A 505 2.32 29.16 23.22
N GLN A 506 2.97 29.80 22.26
CA GLN A 506 2.71 29.53 20.85
C GLN A 506 3.12 28.11 20.40
N ILE A 507 4.16 27.53 21.00
CA ILE A 507 4.50 26.12 20.81
C ILE A 507 3.37 25.24 21.36
N ILE A 508 2.94 25.48 22.60
CA ILE A 508 1.86 24.73 23.24
C ILE A 508 0.58 24.84 22.42
N ASP A 509 0.21 26.04 22.00
CA ASP A 509 -0.99 26.30 21.19
C ASP A 509 -0.92 25.56 19.86
N ALA A 510 0.22 25.60 19.17
CA ALA A 510 0.41 24.89 17.90
C ALA A 510 0.27 23.38 18.04
N PHE A 511 0.73 22.79 19.14
CA PHE A 511 0.53 21.36 19.39
C PHE A 511 -0.86 21.05 19.94
N SER A 512 -1.55 21.98 20.60
CA SER A 512 -2.86 21.74 21.22
C SER A 512 -4.03 21.72 20.24
N GLN A 513 -3.89 22.33 19.05
CA GLN A 513 -5.00 22.40 18.09
C GLN A 513 -5.45 21.00 17.61
N PRO A 514 -6.75 20.68 17.64
CA PRO A 514 -7.26 19.37 17.18
C PRO A 514 -6.90 19.05 15.73
N SER A 515 -6.86 20.06 14.85
CA SER A 515 -6.53 19.92 13.43
C SER A 515 -5.02 19.80 13.14
N HIS A 516 -4.15 20.11 14.12
CA HIS A 516 -2.71 20.04 13.95
C HIS A 516 -2.21 18.63 14.26
N ILE A 517 -2.39 17.74 13.28
CA ILE A 517 -2.14 16.29 13.38
C ILE A 517 -0.91 15.82 12.61
N ASN A 518 -0.10 16.74 12.08
CA ASN A 518 1.19 16.42 11.47
C ASN A 518 2.16 17.61 11.61
N PHE A 519 3.46 17.34 11.47
CA PHE A 519 4.49 18.37 11.63
C PHE A 519 4.50 19.45 10.54
N ARG A 520 3.86 19.22 9.38
CA ARG A 520 3.69 20.26 8.35
C ARG A 520 2.77 21.37 8.83
N VAL A 521 1.57 21.02 9.28
CA VAL A 521 0.59 21.97 9.79
C VAL A 521 1.09 22.65 11.08
N ILE A 522 1.80 21.90 11.94
CA ILE A 522 2.42 22.47 13.14
C ILE A 522 3.48 23.50 12.75
N ARG A 523 4.37 23.17 11.80
CA ARG A 523 5.38 24.11 11.27
C ARG A 523 4.74 25.35 10.66
N ASP A 524 3.68 25.18 9.86
CA ASP A 524 2.94 26.28 9.24
C ASP A 524 2.24 27.18 10.28
N SER A 525 1.85 26.62 11.43
CA SER A 525 1.33 27.42 12.53
C SER A 525 2.44 28.21 13.23
N LEU A 526 3.61 27.61 13.43
CA LEU A 526 4.76 28.25 14.09
C LEU A 526 5.41 29.33 13.23
N SER A 527 5.36 29.20 11.90
CA SER A 527 5.93 30.20 10.97
C SER A 527 5.26 31.57 11.06
N LYS A 528 4.06 31.65 11.67
CA LYS A 528 3.38 32.91 11.98
C LYS A 528 4.12 33.74 13.04
N ASN A 529 5.04 33.16 13.80
CA ASN A 529 5.96 33.89 14.67
C ASN A 529 7.27 34.18 13.92
N GLU A 530 7.57 35.46 13.71
CA GLU A 530 8.77 35.91 12.98
C GLU A 530 10.10 35.34 13.54
N SER A 531 10.20 35.16 14.86
CA SER A 531 11.41 34.63 15.49
C SER A 531 11.57 33.13 15.23
N MET A 532 10.46 32.39 15.22
CA MET A 532 10.45 30.96 14.89
C MET A 532 10.66 30.73 13.39
N GLU A 533 10.06 31.55 12.53
CA GLU A 533 10.24 31.46 11.08
C GLU A 533 11.69 31.71 10.67
N LYS A 534 12.36 32.69 11.28
CA LYS A 534 13.79 32.93 11.06
C LYS A 534 14.67 31.71 11.38
N ILE A 535 14.28 30.91 12.36
CA ILE A 535 14.98 29.68 12.73
C ILE A 535 14.64 28.53 11.77
N MET A 536 13.41 28.45 11.28
CA MET A 536 12.93 27.37 10.40
C MET A 536 13.25 27.58 8.91
N ALA A 537 13.45 28.81 8.46
CA ALA A 537 13.68 29.15 7.05
C ALA A 537 14.95 28.53 6.44
N PRO A 538 16.11 28.45 7.14
CA PRO A 538 17.34 27.84 6.60
C PRO A 538 17.22 26.33 6.34
N VAL A 539 16.27 25.65 6.99
CA VAL A 539 16.04 24.20 6.85
C VAL A 539 15.46 23.84 5.46
N LYS A 540 15.05 24.81 4.64
CA LYS A 540 14.55 24.60 3.28
C LYS A 540 15.61 24.25 2.23
N MET A 541 16.92 24.32 2.52
CA MET A 541 17.98 24.14 1.52
C MET A 541 19.15 23.26 1.99
N VAL A 542 18.93 21.95 2.02
CA VAL A 542 20.03 20.98 1.87
C VAL A 542 19.74 20.16 0.61
N ARG A 543 20.08 20.71 -0.56
CA ARG A 543 20.45 19.90 -1.71
C ARG A 543 21.91 19.52 -1.49
N LEU A 544 22.18 18.23 -1.29
CA LEU A 544 23.53 17.69 -1.29
C LEU A 544 24.05 17.74 -2.74
N ASP A 545 25.13 18.49 -2.95
CA ASP A 545 26.04 18.36 -4.09
C ASP A 545 26.78 17.02 -4.08
#